data_AF-A0A6F9DMS5-F1
#
_entry.id   AF-A0A6F9DMS5-F1
#
_cell.length_a   1.000
_cell.length_b   1.000
_cell.length_c   1.000
_cell.angle_alpha   90.00
_cell.angle_beta   90.00
_cell.angle_gamma   90.00
#
_symmetry.space_group_name_H-M   'P 1'
#
loop_
_entity.id
_entity.type
_entity.pdbx_description
1 polymer ?
#
loop_
_entity_poly.entity_id
_entity_poly.type
_entity_poly.pdbx_seq_one_letter_code
_entity_poly.pdbx_strand_id
1 'polypeptide(L)'
;MLPHRSVLVIGILTLSSYCYAGKNKANTKWIQEIDGVKSFKKLLRTKTNVMVMFANDENAATKSFDVYGECATEMKGTATLAWVDCSTKEGKKLCKKQKAAPSPVQLQHYKDGEFSSIYDRRYTVKSLKAFLLDPKSDGPWEEEDDAKDVVHIESEKQLNKLIKKNQPMLVMFYAPWCGFCKRFKPVFSEVATEKKGEVIMAGIDAQGNKDSASIREKYNITGFPKTIYFDEGKQKFEYSAGHTKQELIDWLNDPSEPKPKEAEVEWAESENDVHHLTAENFDSFIAENEKVMVFFYAPWCGHCKRLKPDWDLAATQLKEDEAPEMLAALDATKYKEIGDRFKVTGYPTIIYFENGEQKYDASSAFTRSKDGIIAYIKDAKPPPPPEKPWTEVESDVVHYDDATFKAGVKKKKHALIMFYAPWCGHCKKAKPEYQNAAAKFAEDKKVVFGAVDCTTSKDTCEVYDVKGYPTFYYLSYGKNPAKYQSGREEPDFVDFMSEKTGVAKTEL
;
A
#
# COMPACT_ATOMS: atom_id res chain seq x y z
N MET A 1 -12.13 -31.68 66.88
CA MET A 1 -13.18 -30.83 66.29
C MET A 1 -13.02 -29.43 66.86
N LEU A 2 -12.44 -28.53 66.05
CA LEU A 2 -12.08 -27.15 66.41
C LEU A 2 -12.94 -26.19 65.56
N PRO A 3 -13.39 -25.04 66.08
CA PRO A 3 -14.30 -24.16 65.36
C PRO A 3 -13.54 -23.21 64.42
N HIS A 4 -14.07 -23.07 63.20
CA HIS A 4 -13.58 -22.13 62.19
C HIS A 4 -13.87 -20.67 62.60
N ARG A 5 -12.82 -19.84 62.63
CA ARG A 5 -12.91 -18.37 62.66
C ARG A 5 -13.00 -17.84 61.23
N SER A 6 -14.07 -17.11 60.93
CA SER A 6 -14.21 -16.30 59.72
C SER A 6 -13.51 -14.95 59.93
N VAL A 7 -12.59 -14.59 59.04
CA VAL A 7 -11.95 -13.25 58.99
C VAL A 7 -12.58 -12.45 57.86
N LEU A 8 -13.25 -11.35 58.24
CA LEU A 8 -13.82 -10.34 57.36
C LEU A 8 -12.70 -9.36 56.94
N VAL A 9 -12.34 -9.33 55.66
CA VAL A 9 -11.39 -8.34 55.11
C VAL A 9 -12.17 -7.18 54.50
N ILE A 10 -12.18 -6.04 55.20
CA ILE A 10 -12.71 -4.76 54.70
C ILE A 10 -11.60 -4.09 53.87
N GLY A 11 -11.75 -4.07 52.56
CA GLY A 11 -10.90 -3.32 51.64
C GLY A 11 -11.39 -1.88 51.49
N ILE A 12 -10.61 -0.92 52.01
CA ILE A 12 -10.84 0.52 51.87
C ILE A 12 -10.42 0.94 50.45
N LEU A 13 -11.39 1.35 49.63
CA LEU A 13 -11.19 2.01 48.33
C LEU A 13 -11.11 3.52 48.56
N THR A 14 -9.90 4.08 48.54
CA THR A 14 -9.67 5.53 48.54
C THR A 14 -9.78 6.07 47.11
N LEU A 15 -10.93 6.66 46.78
CA LEU A 15 -11.11 7.55 45.64
C LEU A 15 -10.52 8.93 45.99
N SER A 16 -9.33 9.23 45.48
CA SER A 16 -8.80 10.60 45.50
C SER A 16 -9.43 11.37 44.33
N SER A 17 -10.43 12.18 44.62
CA SER A 17 -10.93 13.22 43.71
C SER A 17 -10.10 14.49 43.92
N TYR A 18 -9.28 14.85 42.93
CA TYR A 18 -8.76 16.21 42.82
C TYR A 18 -9.74 17.05 41.97
N CYS A 19 -10.17 18.17 42.55
CA CYS A 19 -11.15 19.08 41.99
C CYS A 19 -10.57 19.94 40.86
N TYR A 20 -11.07 19.79 39.63
CA TYR A 20 -10.91 20.77 38.55
C TYR A 20 -11.95 21.89 38.66
N ALA A 21 -11.50 23.14 38.75
CA ALA A 21 -12.32 24.34 38.74
C ALA A 21 -12.19 25.09 37.40
N GLY A 22 -13.32 25.20 36.67
CA GLY A 22 -13.70 26.47 36.04
C GLY A 22 -13.35 26.76 34.57
N LYS A 23 -13.79 25.92 33.61
CA LYS A 23 -14.44 26.22 32.30
C LYS A 23 -14.16 25.05 31.31
N ASN A 24 -15.19 24.55 30.61
CA ASN A 24 -15.19 23.39 29.68
C ASN A 24 -15.07 21.95 30.24
N LYS A 25 -15.76 21.61 31.34
CA LYS A 25 -15.87 20.21 31.83
C LYS A 25 -16.52 19.20 30.85
N ALA A 26 -17.27 19.66 29.84
CA ALA A 26 -17.96 18.78 28.90
C ALA A 26 -17.01 18.16 27.86
N ASN A 27 -16.13 18.99 27.26
CA ASN A 27 -15.24 18.57 26.17
C ASN A 27 -14.06 17.72 26.66
N THR A 28 -13.68 17.84 27.94
CA THR A 28 -12.56 17.05 28.50
C THR A 28 -12.97 15.71 29.08
N LYS A 29 -14.27 15.40 29.15
CA LYS A 29 -14.81 14.18 29.79
C LYS A 29 -14.20 12.87 29.25
N TRP A 30 -13.92 12.83 27.95
CA TRP A 30 -13.40 11.64 27.26
C TRP A 30 -11.89 11.67 27.06
N ILE A 31 -11.20 12.68 27.62
CA ILE A 31 -9.75 12.81 27.58
C ILE A 31 -9.19 12.28 28.90
N GLN A 32 -8.34 11.27 28.83
CA GLN A 32 -7.71 10.70 30.03
C GLN A 32 -6.43 11.47 30.39
N GLU A 33 -6.36 12.03 31.60
CA GLU A 33 -5.11 12.55 32.14
C GLU A 33 -4.17 11.42 32.56
N ILE A 34 -2.89 11.57 32.24
CA ILE A 34 -1.84 10.59 32.56
C ILE A 34 -0.80 11.25 33.47
N ASP A 35 -0.85 10.87 34.74
CA ASP A 35 -0.03 11.40 35.84
C ASP A 35 1.43 10.87 35.87
N GLY A 36 1.78 9.89 35.03
CA GLY A 36 3.15 9.38 34.96
C GLY A 36 3.32 8.01 34.30
N VAL A 37 4.48 7.40 34.51
CA VAL A 37 4.91 6.20 33.77
C VAL A 37 4.02 4.97 34.05
N LYS A 38 3.48 4.83 35.26
CA LYS A 38 2.65 3.67 35.64
C LYS A 38 1.27 3.73 34.97
N SER A 39 0.59 4.87 35.04
CA SER A 39 -0.71 5.10 34.40
C SER A 39 -0.59 5.03 32.87
N PHE A 40 0.48 5.58 32.30
CA PHE A 40 0.77 5.46 30.87
C PHE A 40 0.93 4.00 30.41
N LYS A 41 1.71 3.19 31.13
CA LYS A 41 1.84 1.75 30.84
C LYS A 41 0.51 1.01 30.96
N LYS A 42 -0.32 1.38 31.95
CA LYS A 42 -1.65 0.80 32.12
C LYS A 42 -2.56 1.13 30.93
N LEU A 43 -2.53 2.38 30.45
CA LEU A 43 -3.26 2.81 29.26
C LEU A 43 -2.88 1.95 28.06
N LEU A 44 -1.58 1.90 27.72
CA LEU A 44 -1.08 1.15 26.57
C LEU A 44 -1.29 -0.37 26.64
N ARG A 45 -1.40 -0.94 27.84
CA ARG A 45 -1.73 -2.37 28.02
C ARG A 45 -3.23 -2.66 27.85
N THR A 46 -4.09 -1.68 28.09
CA THR A 46 -5.56 -1.88 28.12
C THR A 46 -6.27 -1.34 26.89
N LYS A 47 -5.58 -0.55 26.06
CA LYS A 47 -6.11 0.11 24.87
C LYS A 47 -5.17 -0.10 23.69
N THR A 48 -5.73 -0.49 22.56
CA THR A 48 -5.00 -0.85 21.35
C THR A 48 -4.85 0.31 20.36
N ASN A 49 -5.68 1.36 20.46
CA ASN A 49 -5.62 2.55 19.63
C ASN A 49 -5.66 3.77 20.54
N VAL A 50 -4.50 4.42 20.72
CA VAL A 50 -4.31 5.48 21.71
C VAL A 50 -3.62 6.67 21.07
N MET A 51 -4.21 7.85 21.18
CA MET A 51 -3.54 9.11 20.89
C MET A 51 -3.23 9.81 22.21
N VAL A 52 -2.00 10.31 22.35
CA VAL A 52 -1.54 11.01 23.54
C VAL A 52 -1.03 12.39 23.18
N MET A 53 -1.65 13.43 23.76
CA MET A 53 -1.17 14.80 23.71
C MET A 53 -0.16 15.05 24.82
N PHE A 54 1.10 15.21 24.45
CA PHE A 54 2.12 15.75 25.33
C PHE A 54 2.07 17.26 25.24
N ALA A 55 1.93 17.95 26.37
CA ALA A 55 1.89 19.41 26.43
C ALA A 55 3.02 19.94 27.31
N ASN A 56 3.54 21.13 26.99
CA ASN A 56 4.55 21.79 27.83
C ASN A 56 4.04 22.02 29.25
N ASP A 57 2.78 22.44 29.36
CA ASP A 57 2.06 22.69 30.60
C ASP A 57 0.54 22.55 30.36
N GLU A 58 -0.23 22.63 31.45
CA GLU A 58 -1.70 22.60 31.42
C GLU A 58 -2.33 23.70 30.54
N ASN A 59 -1.74 24.89 30.48
CA ASN A 59 -2.24 25.99 29.66
C ASN A 59 -2.11 25.69 28.16
N ALA A 60 -1.00 25.08 27.75
CA ALA A 60 -0.78 24.60 26.39
C ALA A 60 -1.80 23.52 25.98
N ALA A 61 -2.07 22.57 26.89
CA ALA A 61 -3.07 21.53 26.66
C ALA A 61 -4.49 22.11 26.54
N THR A 62 -4.85 23.04 27.43
CA THR A 62 -6.20 23.62 27.51
C THR A 62 -6.61 24.32 26.21
N LYS A 63 -5.68 25.00 25.53
CA LYS A 63 -5.90 25.62 24.22
C LYS A 63 -6.26 24.62 23.11
N SER A 64 -5.96 23.34 23.31
CA SER A 64 -6.12 22.27 22.33
C SER A 64 -7.32 21.36 22.63
N PHE A 65 -7.94 21.49 23.81
CA PHE A 65 -8.96 20.55 24.30
C PHE A 65 -10.31 20.64 23.60
N ASP A 66 -10.67 21.74 22.96
CA ASP A 66 -11.96 21.82 22.25
C ASP A 66 -11.99 20.82 21.07
N VAL A 67 -11.00 20.91 20.17
CA VAL A 67 -10.85 19.97 19.04
C VAL A 67 -10.53 18.55 19.53
N TYR A 68 -9.62 18.41 20.50
CA TYR A 68 -9.22 17.09 21.00
C TYR A 68 -10.37 16.36 21.69
N GLY A 69 -11.16 17.09 22.46
CA GLY A 69 -12.29 16.60 23.22
C GLY A 69 -13.48 16.20 22.36
N GLU A 70 -13.75 16.99 21.32
CA GLU A 70 -14.76 16.64 20.31
C GLU A 70 -14.35 15.35 19.57
N CYS A 71 -13.10 15.25 19.13
CA CYS A 71 -12.57 14.01 18.55
C CYS A 71 -12.65 12.83 19.53
N ALA A 72 -12.33 13.03 20.81
CA ALA A 72 -12.42 11.99 21.84
C ALA A 72 -13.87 11.49 22.02
N THR A 73 -14.84 12.38 21.85
CA THR A 73 -16.27 12.07 21.91
C THR A 73 -16.71 11.24 20.69
N GLU A 74 -16.30 11.64 19.48
CA GLU A 74 -16.62 10.91 18.25
C GLU A 74 -15.95 9.54 18.16
N MET A 75 -14.75 9.40 18.71
CA MET A 75 -13.94 8.18 18.63
C MET A 75 -14.18 7.21 19.80
N LYS A 76 -15.23 7.44 20.60
CA LYS A 76 -15.57 6.60 21.73
C LYS A 76 -15.80 5.15 21.29
N GLY A 77 -15.02 4.24 21.88
CA GLY A 77 -15.08 2.80 21.56
C GLY A 77 -14.14 2.39 20.42
N THR A 78 -13.63 3.35 19.65
CA THR A 78 -12.69 3.11 18.53
C THR A 78 -11.26 3.49 18.91
N ALA A 79 -11.07 4.63 19.60
CA ALA A 79 -9.76 5.09 20.08
C ALA A 79 -9.87 5.69 21.49
N THR A 80 -8.75 5.77 22.19
CA THR A 80 -8.64 6.46 23.48
C THR A 80 -7.73 7.66 23.35
N LEU A 81 -8.23 8.84 23.71
CA LEU A 81 -7.45 10.09 23.72
C LEU A 81 -7.02 10.39 25.15
N ALA A 82 -5.74 10.72 25.30
CA ALA A 82 -5.13 11.00 26.59
C ALA A 82 -4.19 12.20 26.50
N TRP A 83 -3.82 12.77 27.64
CA TRP A 83 -2.86 13.87 27.67
C TRP A 83 -1.91 13.77 28.86
N VAL A 84 -0.74 14.41 28.72
CA VAL A 84 0.35 14.44 29.70
C VAL A 84 0.84 15.88 29.83
N ASP A 85 0.88 16.38 31.06
CA ASP A 85 1.56 17.62 31.42
C ASP A 85 3.06 17.37 31.63
N CYS A 86 3.91 17.81 30.69
CA CYS A 86 5.36 17.66 30.74
C CYS A 86 6.07 18.60 31.72
N SER A 87 5.37 19.56 32.34
CA SER A 87 5.93 20.47 33.36
C SER A 87 6.09 19.76 34.72
N THR A 88 5.24 18.78 35.01
CA THR A 88 5.26 18.03 36.27
C THR A 88 6.49 17.13 36.38
N LYS A 89 6.92 16.80 37.60
CA LYS A 89 8.10 15.94 37.83
C LYS A 89 7.96 14.55 37.18
N GLU A 90 6.78 13.93 37.29
CA GLU A 90 6.52 12.62 36.70
C GLU A 90 6.21 12.70 35.21
N GLY A 91 5.49 13.74 34.76
CA GLY A 91 5.26 14.02 33.35
C GLY A 91 6.56 14.28 32.59
N LYS A 92 7.47 15.11 33.11
CA LYS A 92 8.80 15.36 32.52
C LYS A 92 9.60 14.08 32.31
N LYS A 93 9.57 13.14 33.27
CA LYS A 93 10.21 11.82 33.13
C LYS A 93 9.55 11.00 32.02
N LEU A 94 8.21 11.02 31.95
CA LEU A 94 7.46 10.33 30.91
C LEU A 94 7.74 10.92 29.53
N CYS A 95 7.66 12.24 29.35
CA CYS A 95 7.93 12.91 28.08
C CYS A 95 9.35 12.63 27.59
N LYS A 96 10.36 12.70 28.47
CA LYS A 96 11.74 12.29 28.14
C LYS A 96 11.83 10.84 27.69
N LYS A 97 11.08 9.93 28.33
CA LYS A 97 11.07 8.50 28.00
C LYS A 97 10.40 8.22 26.65
N GLN A 98 9.32 8.93 26.34
CA GLN A 98 8.62 8.83 25.05
C GLN A 98 9.22 9.72 23.96
N LYS A 99 10.37 10.37 24.26
CA LYS A 99 11.01 11.34 23.36
C LYS A 99 10.04 12.43 22.86
N ALA A 100 9.05 12.77 23.69
CA ALA A 100 8.11 13.83 23.37
C ALA A 100 8.78 15.19 23.55
N ALA A 101 8.67 16.05 22.54
CA ALA A 101 9.23 17.40 22.50
C ALA A 101 8.14 18.42 22.17
N PRO A 102 7.19 18.67 23.10
CA PRO A 102 6.06 19.56 22.84
C PRO A 102 6.47 21.01 22.57
N SER A 103 5.83 21.64 21.57
CA SER A 103 5.99 23.07 21.29
C SER A 103 4.75 23.64 20.57
N PRO A 104 3.72 24.12 21.30
CA PRO A 104 3.50 23.96 22.73
C PRO A 104 2.92 22.57 23.10
N VAL A 105 2.46 21.81 22.11
CA VAL A 105 1.95 20.45 22.24
C VAL A 105 2.58 19.54 21.18
N GLN A 106 2.60 18.23 21.42
CA GLN A 106 2.93 17.21 20.44
C GLN A 106 1.99 16.02 20.64
N LEU A 107 1.36 15.59 19.55
CA LEU A 107 0.51 14.41 19.53
C LEU A 107 1.32 13.19 19.09
N GLN A 108 1.23 12.11 19.84
CA GLN A 108 1.81 10.82 19.47
C GLN A 108 0.74 9.73 19.49
N HIS A 109 0.75 8.90 18.48
CA HIS A 109 -0.12 7.75 18.33
C HIS A 109 0.59 6.47 18.76
N TYR A 110 -0.16 5.61 19.43
CA TYR A 110 0.27 4.31 19.92
C TYR A 110 -0.75 3.27 19.48
N LYS A 111 -0.24 2.20 18.87
CA LYS A 111 -1.04 1.07 18.40
C LYS A 111 -0.53 -0.21 19.06
N ASP A 112 -1.45 -0.99 19.61
CA ASP A 112 -1.17 -2.27 20.28
C ASP A 112 -0.08 -2.18 21.36
N GLY A 113 -0.06 -1.04 22.06
CA GLY A 113 0.87 -0.76 23.15
C GLY A 113 2.26 -0.30 22.72
N GLU A 114 2.53 -0.19 21.42
CA GLU A 114 3.77 0.34 20.86
C GLU A 114 3.57 1.73 20.26
N PHE A 115 4.65 2.51 20.21
CA PHE A 115 4.65 3.80 19.51
C PHE A 115 4.46 3.54 18.02
N SER A 116 3.50 4.24 17.41
CA SER A 116 3.19 4.11 15.99
C SER A 116 3.76 5.29 15.22
N SER A 117 3.37 6.52 15.55
CA SER A 117 3.86 7.73 14.85
C SER A 117 3.61 9.00 15.64
N ILE A 118 4.29 10.07 15.25
CA ILE A 118 3.94 11.44 15.66
C ILE A 118 2.86 11.91 14.68
N TYR A 119 1.80 12.53 15.20
CA TYR A 119 0.76 13.12 14.36
C TYR A 119 1.29 14.39 13.69
N ASP A 120 1.17 14.45 12.37
CA ASP A 120 1.76 15.47 11.50
C ASP A 120 0.74 16.15 10.58
N ARG A 121 -0.55 15.85 10.74
CA ARG A 121 -1.63 16.44 9.93
C ARG A 121 -2.19 17.72 10.57
N ARG A 122 -3.12 18.40 9.88
CA ARG A 122 -3.78 19.59 10.42
C ARG A 122 -4.54 19.25 11.70
N TYR A 123 -4.56 20.16 12.66
CA TYR A 123 -5.18 19.93 13.96
C TYR A 123 -6.69 20.20 13.91
N THR A 124 -7.44 19.32 13.25
CA THR A 124 -8.92 19.38 13.13
C THR A 124 -9.55 18.08 13.61
N VAL A 125 -10.84 18.10 13.99
CA VAL A 125 -11.56 16.90 14.42
C VAL A 125 -11.53 15.83 13.33
N LYS A 126 -11.77 16.24 12.07
CA LYS A 126 -11.83 15.35 10.92
C LYS A 126 -10.48 14.70 10.61
N SER A 127 -9.39 15.46 10.67
CA SER A 127 -8.03 14.95 10.43
C SER A 127 -7.58 14.00 11.53
N LEU A 128 -7.84 14.35 12.81
CA LEU A 128 -7.57 13.45 13.94
C LEU A 128 -8.37 12.15 13.85
N LYS A 129 -9.65 12.23 13.50
CA LYS A 129 -10.53 11.08 13.32
C LYS A 129 -10.06 10.19 12.17
N ALA A 130 -9.78 10.76 10.99
CA ALA A 130 -9.29 10.03 9.84
C ALA A 130 -7.97 9.31 10.15
N PHE A 131 -7.05 10.00 10.83
CA PHE A 131 -5.80 9.42 11.31
C PHE A 131 -6.04 8.29 12.31
N LEU A 132 -6.95 8.43 13.27
CA LEU A 132 -7.24 7.40 14.26
C LEU A 132 -7.91 6.16 13.68
N LEU A 133 -8.64 6.29 12.57
CA LEU A 133 -9.21 5.17 11.82
C LEU A 133 -8.16 4.47 10.95
N ASP A 134 -7.32 5.26 10.28
CA ASP A 134 -6.23 4.77 9.47
C ASP A 134 -5.03 5.73 9.54
N PRO A 135 -4.04 5.47 10.40
CA PRO A 135 -2.86 6.34 10.55
C PRO A 135 -2.02 6.44 9.28
N LYS A 136 -2.15 5.46 8.37
CA LYS A 136 -1.45 5.40 7.08
C LYS A 136 -2.23 6.06 5.94
N SER A 137 -3.48 6.46 6.18
CA SER A 137 -4.27 7.19 5.19
C SER A 137 -3.64 8.53 4.85
N ASP A 138 -3.94 9.07 3.67
CA ASP A 138 -3.65 10.48 3.42
C ASP A 138 -4.57 11.36 4.28
N GLY A 139 -4.23 12.64 4.41
CA GLY A 139 -5.11 13.62 5.03
C GLY A 139 -6.47 13.71 4.32
N PRO A 140 -7.48 14.30 4.98
CA PRO A 140 -8.72 14.69 4.31
C PRO A 140 -8.42 15.58 3.10
N TRP A 141 -9.13 15.36 1.98
CA TRP A 141 -8.83 16.05 0.72
C TRP A 141 -8.97 17.58 0.85
N GLU A 142 -9.95 18.05 1.60
CA GLU A 142 -10.16 19.50 1.85
C GLU A 142 -9.04 20.19 2.64
N GLU A 143 -8.11 19.42 3.19
CA GLU A 143 -6.95 19.95 3.89
C GLU A 143 -5.71 20.07 2.99
N GLU A 144 -5.79 19.58 1.75
CA GLU A 144 -4.74 19.70 0.74
C GLU A 144 -4.73 21.14 0.18
N ASP A 145 -3.54 21.73 -0.02
CA ASP A 145 -3.41 23.16 -0.38
C ASP A 145 -3.93 23.48 -1.80
N ASP A 146 -3.93 22.48 -2.68
CA ASP A 146 -4.45 22.57 -4.05
C ASP A 146 -5.98 22.39 -4.12
N ALA A 147 -6.63 21.84 -3.09
CA ALA A 147 -8.05 21.54 -3.07
C ALA A 147 -8.97 22.73 -2.72
N LYS A 148 -8.42 23.94 -2.52
CA LYS A 148 -9.16 25.13 -2.04
C LYS A 148 -10.40 25.53 -2.85
N ASP A 149 -10.40 25.22 -4.15
CA ASP A 149 -11.48 25.56 -5.09
C ASP A 149 -12.43 24.38 -5.35
N VAL A 150 -12.15 23.21 -4.75
CA VAL A 150 -13.05 22.05 -4.76
C VAL A 150 -14.11 22.21 -3.66
N VAL A 151 -15.37 22.01 -4.02
CA VAL A 151 -16.47 21.99 -3.04
C VAL A 151 -16.54 20.61 -2.39
N HIS A 152 -16.15 20.52 -1.12
CA HIS A 152 -16.24 19.28 -0.35
C HIS A 152 -17.63 19.11 0.25
N ILE A 153 -18.29 18.02 -0.13
CA ILE A 153 -19.66 17.69 0.27
C ILE A 153 -19.63 16.75 1.48
N GLU A 154 -20.26 17.18 2.57
CA GLU A 154 -20.27 16.47 3.85
C GLU A 154 -21.58 15.72 4.11
N SER A 155 -22.63 15.96 3.33
CA SER A 155 -23.92 15.27 3.49
C SER A 155 -24.74 15.24 2.20
N GLU A 156 -25.66 14.29 2.13
CA GLU A 156 -26.62 14.21 1.03
C GLU A 156 -27.48 15.49 0.94
N LYS A 157 -27.80 16.11 2.09
CA LYS A 157 -28.53 17.39 2.15
C LYS A 157 -27.77 18.52 1.45
N GLN A 158 -26.45 18.59 1.63
CA GLN A 158 -25.62 19.59 0.97
C GLN A 158 -25.54 19.32 -0.54
N LEU A 159 -25.36 18.07 -0.97
CA LEU A 159 -25.40 17.68 -2.39
C LEU A 159 -26.72 18.12 -3.03
N ASN A 160 -27.85 17.78 -2.41
CA ASN A 160 -29.18 18.16 -2.89
C ASN A 160 -29.37 19.70 -2.96
N LYS A 161 -28.76 20.46 -2.03
CA LYS A 161 -28.79 21.93 -2.07
C LYS A 161 -27.95 22.49 -3.22
N LEU A 162 -26.79 21.90 -3.51
CA LEU A 162 -25.96 22.30 -4.65
C LEU A 162 -26.68 22.02 -5.96
N ILE A 163 -27.24 20.82 -6.15
CA ILE A 163 -27.98 20.44 -7.35
C ILE A 163 -29.10 21.47 -7.64
N LYS A 164 -29.83 21.90 -6.62
CA LYS A 164 -30.91 22.91 -6.76
C LYS A 164 -30.45 24.31 -7.17
N LYS A 165 -29.15 24.60 -7.19
CA LYS A 165 -28.62 25.88 -7.71
C LYS A 165 -28.68 25.96 -9.23
N ASN A 166 -28.93 24.85 -9.93
CA ASN A 166 -28.96 24.75 -11.39
C ASN A 166 -27.68 25.26 -12.08
N GLN A 167 -26.55 25.29 -11.36
CA GLN A 167 -25.25 25.58 -11.92
C GLN A 167 -24.61 24.27 -12.39
N PRO A 168 -23.94 24.24 -13.55
CA PRO A 168 -23.11 23.12 -13.98
C PRO A 168 -22.20 22.64 -12.85
N MET A 169 -22.17 21.34 -12.61
CA MET A 169 -21.29 20.75 -11.61
C MET A 169 -20.81 19.37 -11.99
N LEU A 170 -19.57 19.08 -11.66
CA LEU A 170 -19.01 17.74 -11.74
C LEU A 170 -18.71 17.24 -10.33
N VAL A 171 -19.33 16.15 -9.92
CA VAL A 171 -19.19 15.57 -8.59
C VAL A 171 -18.37 14.29 -8.66
N MET A 172 -17.21 14.27 -8.01
CA MET A 172 -16.40 13.07 -7.83
C MET A 172 -16.79 12.36 -6.53
N PHE A 173 -17.37 11.18 -6.67
CA PHE A 173 -17.62 10.23 -5.60
C PHE A 173 -16.37 9.34 -5.43
N TYR A 174 -15.65 9.53 -4.33
CA TYR A 174 -14.37 8.86 -4.07
C TYR A 174 -14.38 8.08 -2.77
N ALA A 175 -13.33 7.27 -2.56
CA ALA A 175 -13.00 6.67 -1.28
C ALA A 175 -11.55 7.05 -0.89
N PRO A 176 -11.24 7.30 0.39
CA PRO A 176 -9.89 7.70 0.80
C PRO A 176 -8.78 6.70 0.45
N TRP A 177 -9.09 5.40 0.43
CA TRP A 177 -8.15 4.32 0.09
C TRP A 177 -7.97 4.09 -1.42
N CYS A 178 -8.78 4.72 -2.26
CA CYS A 178 -8.81 4.46 -3.70
C CYS A 178 -7.61 5.08 -4.42
N GLY A 179 -6.68 4.25 -4.92
CA GLY A 179 -5.46 4.70 -5.58
C GLY A 179 -5.70 5.51 -6.87
N PHE A 180 -6.74 5.18 -7.65
CA PHE A 180 -7.12 5.97 -8.82
C PHE A 180 -7.63 7.37 -8.43
N CYS A 181 -8.44 7.44 -7.37
CA CYS A 181 -8.95 8.69 -6.81
C CYS A 181 -7.78 9.59 -6.38
N LYS A 182 -6.81 9.03 -5.64
CA LYS A 182 -5.61 9.75 -5.20
C LYS A 182 -4.82 10.35 -6.37
N ARG A 183 -4.68 9.61 -7.48
CA ARG A 183 -3.99 10.11 -8.69
C ARG A 183 -4.79 11.17 -9.44
N PHE A 184 -6.12 11.11 -9.39
CA PHE A 184 -6.98 12.03 -10.13
C PHE A 184 -7.26 13.33 -9.37
N LYS A 185 -7.26 13.31 -8.03
CA LYS A 185 -7.47 14.49 -7.17
C LYS A 185 -6.65 15.73 -7.58
N PRO A 186 -5.33 15.67 -7.82
CA PRO A 186 -4.55 16.86 -8.18
C PRO A 186 -5.06 17.51 -9.48
N VAL A 187 -5.34 16.69 -10.50
CA VAL A 187 -5.89 17.16 -11.79
C VAL A 187 -7.29 17.77 -11.58
N PHE A 188 -8.12 17.12 -10.76
CA PHE A 188 -9.46 17.60 -10.43
C PHE A 188 -9.42 18.95 -9.69
N SER A 189 -8.52 19.10 -8.71
CA SER A 189 -8.26 20.34 -7.97
C SER A 189 -7.76 21.48 -8.86
N GLU A 190 -6.84 21.17 -9.78
CA GLU A 190 -6.32 22.15 -10.74
C GLU A 190 -7.43 22.66 -11.68
N VAL A 191 -8.26 21.75 -12.22
CA VAL A 191 -9.39 22.13 -13.06
C VAL A 191 -10.47 22.87 -12.25
N ALA A 192 -10.67 22.56 -10.97
CA ALA A 192 -11.55 23.32 -10.09
C ALA A 192 -11.13 24.79 -9.96
N THR A 193 -9.82 25.04 -9.92
CA THR A 193 -9.28 26.40 -9.91
C THR A 193 -9.52 27.10 -11.24
N GLU A 194 -9.28 26.40 -12.36
CA GLU A 194 -9.40 26.97 -13.71
C GLU A 194 -10.86 27.23 -14.13
N LYS A 195 -11.78 26.35 -13.75
CA LYS A 195 -13.22 26.45 -14.03
C LYS A 195 -14.02 27.16 -12.93
N LYS A 196 -13.33 27.85 -12.02
CA LYS A 196 -13.95 28.53 -10.89
C LYS A 196 -14.98 29.55 -11.37
N GLY A 197 -16.23 29.35 -10.94
CA GLY A 197 -17.35 30.22 -11.30
C GLY A 197 -18.11 29.76 -12.55
N GLU A 198 -17.49 28.97 -13.43
CA GLU A 198 -18.14 28.34 -14.58
C GLU A 198 -18.81 27.02 -14.17
N VAL A 199 -18.03 26.12 -13.57
CA VAL A 199 -18.48 24.77 -13.16
C VAL A 199 -18.13 24.55 -11.69
N ILE A 200 -19.09 24.05 -10.91
CA ILE A 200 -18.82 23.61 -9.54
C ILE A 200 -18.13 22.25 -9.61
N MET A 201 -16.85 22.23 -9.31
CA MET A 201 -16.10 20.99 -9.11
C MET A 201 -16.26 20.56 -7.65
N ALA A 202 -16.84 19.39 -7.41
CA ALA A 202 -17.18 18.94 -6.07
C ALA A 202 -16.69 17.52 -5.77
N GLY A 203 -16.33 17.28 -4.50
CA GLY A 203 -15.88 15.99 -4.00
C GLY A 203 -16.77 15.47 -2.88
N ILE A 204 -17.09 14.19 -2.91
CA ILE A 204 -17.79 13.52 -1.82
C ILE A 204 -17.15 12.17 -1.48
N ASP A 205 -16.82 11.99 -0.21
CA ASP A 205 -16.36 10.69 0.29
C ASP A 205 -17.56 9.74 0.35
N ALA A 206 -17.73 8.94 -0.69
CA ALA A 206 -18.84 8.00 -0.81
C ALA A 206 -18.59 6.68 -0.05
N GLN A 207 -17.58 6.61 0.82
CA GLN A 207 -17.29 5.44 1.66
C GLN A 207 -17.24 5.76 3.16
N GLY A 208 -16.63 6.87 3.54
CA GLY A 208 -16.48 7.34 4.91
C GLY A 208 -17.56 8.32 5.38
N ASN A 209 -18.38 8.85 4.47
CA ASN A 209 -19.50 9.73 4.83
C ASN A 209 -20.62 8.94 5.53
N LYS A 210 -21.28 9.57 6.51
CA LYS A 210 -22.44 9.01 7.23
C LYS A 210 -23.62 8.65 6.31
N ASP A 211 -23.77 9.38 5.21
CA ASP A 211 -24.82 9.19 4.19
C ASP A 211 -24.32 8.31 3.03
N SER A 212 -23.13 7.69 3.14
CA SER A 212 -22.50 6.93 2.05
C SER A 212 -23.40 5.83 1.48
N ALA A 213 -24.13 5.10 2.32
CA ALA A 213 -25.03 4.03 1.87
C ALA A 213 -26.13 4.57 0.93
N SER A 214 -26.84 5.63 1.33
CA SER A 214 -27.91 6.22 0.51
C SER A 214 -27.35 6.87 -0.75
N ILE A 215 -26.20 7.55 -0.66
CA ILE A 215 -25.52 8.15 -1.80
C ILE A 215 -25.11 7.09 -2.82
N ARG A 216 -24.50 5.98 -2.38
CA ARG A 216 -24.06 4.90 -3.27
C ARG A 216 -25.22 4.21 -3.97
N GLU A 217 -26.30 3.97 -3.25
CA GLU A 217 -27.52 3.38 -3.82
C GLU A 217 -28.14 4.33 -4.86
N LYS A 218 -28.38 5.59 -4.48
CA LYS A 218 -29.05 6.60 -5.32
C LYS A 218 -28.32 6.88 -6.63
N TYR A 219 -26.99 6.91 -6.60
CA TYR A 219 -26.16 7.23 -7.77
C TYR A 219 -25.50 6.00 -8.40
N ASN A 220 -25.89 4.79 -7.99
CA ASN A 220 -25.37 3.51 -8.46
C ASN A 220 -23.82 3.48 -8.50
N ILE A 221 -23.22 3.70 -7.33
CA ILE A 221 -21.75 3.76 -7.15
C ILE A 221 -21.23 2.39 -6.70
N THR A 222 -20.81 1.60 -7.68
CA THR A 222 -20.24 0.26 -7.50
C THR A 222 -18.71 0.25 -7.46
N GLY A 223 -18.07 1.34 -7.88
CA GLY A 223 -16.61 1.52 -7.89
C GLY A 223 -16.20 2.98 -7.72
N PHE A 224 -14.90 3.22 -7.53
CA PHE A 224 -14.33 4.55 -7.28
C PHE A 224 -13.10 4.82 -8.19
N PRO A 225 -12.88 6.06 -8.63
CA PRO A 225 -13.81 7.18 -8.53
C PRO A 225 -14.99 7.00 -9.50
N LYS A 226 -16.17 7.49 -9.12
CA LYS A 226 -17.28 7.72 -10.06
C LYS A 226 -17.51 9.21 -10.15
N THR A 227 -17.62 9.74 -11.36
CA THR A 227 -17.72 11.18 -11.61
C THR A 227 -18.99 11.47 -12.39
N ILE A 228 -19.90 12.24 -11.80
CA ILE A 228 -21.22 12.52 -12.37
C ILE A 228 -21.37 14.01 -12.58
N TYR A 229 -21.75 14.38 -13.80
CA TYR A 229 -22.07 15.74 -14.17
C TYR A 229 -23.56 16.02 -13.99
N PHE A 230 -23.85 17.14 -13.33
CA PHE A 230 -25.18 17.66 -13.16
C PHE A 230 -25.27 19.03 -13.81
N ASP A 231 -26.39 19.26 -14.47
CA ASP A 231 -26.74 20.56 -15.03
C ASP A 231 -28.26 20.74 -14.97
N GLU A 232 -28.69 21.98 -14.81
CA GLU A 232 -30.11 22.34 -14.64
C GLU A 232 -30.81 21.55 -13.52
N GLY A 233 -30.06 21.19 -12.48
CA GLY A 233 -30.57 20.42 -11.33
C GLY A 233 -30.84 18.94 -11.63
N LYS A 234 -30.35 18.42 -12.76
CA LYS A 234 -30.50 17.01 -13.16
C LYS A 234 -29.13 16.35 -13.32
N GLN A 235 -29.06 15.07 -13.00
CA GLN A 235 -27.93 14.23 -13.45
C GLN A 235 -28.01 14.08 -14.97
N LYS A 236 -26.92 14.43 -15.68
CA LYS A 236 -26.87 14.38 -17.15
C LYS A 236 -25.94 13.26 -17.61
N PHE A 237 -24.65 13.34 -17.29
CA PHE A 237 -23.62 12.46 -17.85
C PHE A 237 -22.70 11.88 -16.78
N GLU A 238 -22.16 10.69 -17.03
CA GLU A 238 -21.00 10.17 -16.30
C GLU A 238 -19.73 10.60 -17.04
N TYR A 239 -18.76 11.17 -16.33
CA TYR A 239 -17.46 11.51 -16.92
C TYR A 239 -16.57 10.27 -16.97
N SER A 240 -16.09 9.93 -18.17
CA SER A 240 -15.15 8.84 -18.41
C SER A 240 -14.14 9.14 -19.53
N ALA A 241 -13.95 10.42 -19.89
CA ALA A 241 -13.20 10.83 -21.08
C ALA A 241 -11.67 10.85 -20.92
N GLY A 242 -11.14 10.66 -19.70
CA GLY A 242 -9.71 10.66 -19.44
C GLY A 242 -9.35 10.98 -18.00
N HIS A 243 -8.05 11.20 -17.77
CA HIS A 243 -7.50 11.57 -16.45
C HIS A 243 -6.50 12.72 -16.52
N THR A 244 -6.28 13.28 -17.71
CA THR A 244 -5.44 14.47 -17.87
C THR A 244 -6.27 15.74 -17.70
N LYS A 245 -5.57 16.85 -17.40
CA LYS A 245 -6.18 18.17 -17.26
C LYS A 245 -6.93 18.59 -18.51
N GLN A 246 -6.30 18.46 -19.69
CA GLN A 246 -6.88 18.90 -20.96
C GLN A 246 -8.12 18.10 -21.32
N GLU A 247 -8.10 16.77 -21.18
CA GLU A 247 -9.26 15.92 -21.43
C GLU A 247 -10.45 16.29 -20.53
N LEU A 248 -10.19 16.62 -19.26
CA LEU A 248 -11.23 17.05 -18.34
C LEU A 248 -11.79 18.43 -18.72
N ILE A 249 -10.96 19.38 -19.12
CA ILE A 249 -11.39 20.72 -19.58
C ILE A 249 -12.19 20.61 -20.86
N ASP A 250 -11.70 19.86 -21.86
CA ASP A 250 -12.35 19.70 -23.15
C ASP A 250 -13.75 19.09 -22.98
N TRP A 251 -13.85 18.06 -22.13
CA TRP A 251 -15.14 17.45 -21.81
C TRP A 251 -16.05 18.39 -21.03
N LEU A 252 -15.53 19.22 -20.11
CA LEU A 252 -16.36 20.20 -19.39
C LEU A 252 -16.87 21.33 -20.30
N ASN A 253 -16.17 21.64 -21.39
CA ASN A 253 -16.62 22.61 -22.39
C ASN A 253 -17.72 22.05 -23.29
N ASP A 254 -17.73 20.74 -23.54
CA ASP A 254 -18.77 20.04 -24.30
C ASP A 254 -19.17 18.71 -23.62
N PRO A 255 -19.92 18.79 -22.49
CA PRO A 255 -20.30 17.60 -21.74
C PRO A 255 -21.20 16.68 -22.58
N SER A 256 -20.80 15.43 -22.68
CA SER A 256 -21.48 14.42 -23.49
C SER A 256 -21.52 13.08 -22.76
N GLU A 257 -22.45 12.21 -23.17
CA GLU A 257 -22.46 10.82 -22.70
C GLU A 257 -21.09 10.17 -22.94
N PRO A 258 -20.66 9.24 -22.06
CA PRO A 258 -19.53 8.38 -22.36
C PRO A 258 -19.66 7.87 -23.79
N LYS A 259 -18.69 8.22 -24.65
CA LYS A 259 -18.62 7.58 -25.97
C LYS A 259 -18.67 6.09 -25.69
N PRO A 260 -19.62 5.33 -26.29
CA PRO A 260 -19.58 3.88 -26.23
C PRO A 260 -18.15 3.52 -26.57
N LYS A 261 -17.46 2.84 -25.65
CA LYS A 261 -16.09 2.42 -25.89
C LYS A 261 -16.15 1.70 -27.22
N GLU A 262 -15.58 2.31 -28.28
CA GLU A 262 -15.56 1.68 -29.60
C GLU A 262 -15.07 0.28 -29.34
N ALA A 263 -15.86 -0.71 -29.77
CA ALA A 263 -15.47 -2.10 -29.58
C ALA A 263 -14.10 -2.21 -30.25
N GLU A 264 -13.04 -2.31 -29.43
CA GLU A 264 -11.71 -2.63 -29.93
C GLU A 264 -11.93 -3.89 -30.77
N VAL A 265 -11.63 -3.84 -32.07
CA VAL A 265 -11.73 -5.00 -32.97
C VAL A 265 -11.12 -6.16 -32.23
N GLU A 266 -11.89 -7.25 -32.04
CA GLU A 266 -11.39 -8.38 -31.28
C GLU A 266 -10.04 -8.78 -31.89
N TRP A 267 -9.03 -9.07 -31.08
CA TRP A 267 -7.70 -9.38 -31.62
C TRP A 267 -7.76 -10.57 -32.60
N ALA A 268 -8.72 -11.47 -32.41
CA ALA A 268 -9.05 -12.56 -33.32
C ALA A 268 -9.62 -12.13 -34.69
N GLU A 269 -10.16 -10.92 -34.78
CA GLU A 269 -10.72 -10.33 -36.01
C GLU A 269 -9.73 -9.37 -36.70
N SER A 270 -8.59 -9.07 -36.06
CA SER A 270 -7.54 -8.26 -36.67
C SER A 270 -6.66 -9.09 -37.62
N GLU A 271 -6.16 -8.48 -38.69
CA GLU A 271 -5.19 -9.12 -39.58
C GLU A 271 -3.86 -9.35 -38.84
N ASN A 272 -3.59 -10.60 -38.46
CA ASN A 272 -2.32 -11.05 -37.89
C ASN A 272 -2.09 -12.53 -38.24
N ASP A 273 -0.86 -13.00 -38.07
CA ASP A 273 -0.46 -14.39 -38.34
C ASP A 273 -0.60 -15.31 -37.12
N VAL A 274 -1.27 -14.85 -36.05
CA VAL A 274 -1.50 -15.64 -34.83
C VAL A 274 -2.74 -16.50 -35.01
N HIS A 275 -2.64 -17.77 -34.63
CA HIS A 275 -3.79 -18.67 -34.67
C HIS A 275 -4.72 -18.45 -33.47
N HIS A 276 -5.88 -17.85 -33.69
CA HIS A 276 -6.87 -17.62 -32.63
C HIS A 276 -7.72 -18.87 -32.41
N LEU A 277 -7.57 -19.46 -31.23
CA LEU A 277 -8.24 -20.68 -30.84
C LEU A 277 -9.58 -20.39 -30.15
N THR A 278 -10.53 -21.26 -30.40
CA THR A 278 -11.88 -21.26 -29.85
C THR A 278 -12.17 -22.61 -29.18
N ALA A 279 -13.35 -22.76 -28.59
CA ALA A 279 -13.77 -24.04 -28.03
C ALA A 279 -13.81 -25.17 -29.07
N GLU A 280 -14.11 -24.83 -30.33
CA GLU A 280 -14.33 -25.79 -31.41
C GLU A 280 -13.03 -26.27 -32.08
N ASN A 281 -12.00 -25.43 -32.15
CA ASN A 281 -10.77 -25.73 -32.89
C ASN A 281 -9.54 -26.02 -32.02
N PHE A 282 -9.60 -25.78 -30.71
CA PHE A 282 -8.43 -25.88 -29.83
C PHE A 282 -7.80 -27.27 -29.90
N ASP A 283 -8.59 -28.33 -29.67
CA ASP A 283 -8.06 -29.69 -29.55
C ASP A 283 -7.51 -30.22 -30.88
N SER A 284 -8.19 -29.96 -31.99
CA SER A 284 -7.69 -30.33 -33.32
C SER A 284 -6.42 -29.57 -33.68
N PHE A 285 -6.35 -28.27 -33.39
CA PHE A 285 -5.17 -27.45 -33.69
C PHE A 285 -3.94 -27.92 -32.92
N ILE A 286 -4.10 -28.26 -31.63
CA ILE A 286 -3.01 -28.78 -30.81
C ILE A 286 -2.57 -30.18 -31.25
N ALA A 287 -3.49 -31.01 -31.76
CA ALA A 287 -3.17 -32.35 -32.25
C ALA A 287 -2.50 -32.36 -33.64
N GLU A 288 -2.86 -31.41 -34.53
CA GLU A 288 -2.36 -31.34 -35.90
C GLU A 288 -0.95 -30.73 -36.02
N ASN A 289 -0.54 -29.92 -35.05
CA ASN A 289 0.71 -29.17 -35.10
C ASN A 289 1.71 -29.72 -34.08
N GLU A 290 2.93 -30.02 -34.54
CA GLU A 290 3.96 -30.67 -33.70
C GLU A 290 4.34 -29.80 -32.50
N LYS A 291 4.53 -28.49 -32.70
CA LYS A 291 4.96 -27.55 -31.65
C LYS A 291 4.04 -26.34 -31.64
N VAL A 292 3.30 -26.15 -30.55
CA VAL A 292 2.37 -25.03 -30.41
C VAL A 292 2.63 -24.30 -29.09
N MET A 293 2.74 -22.99 -29.14
CA MET A 293 2.71 -22.17 -27.93
C MET A 293 1.43 -21.34 -27.90
N VAL A 294 0.61 -21.54 -26.86
CA VAL A 294 -0.69 -20.88 -26.72
C VAL A 294 -0.62 -19.77 -25.69
N PHE A 295 -0.99 -18.56 -26.11
CA PHE A 295 -1.15 -17.38 -25.28
C PHE A 295 -2.59 -17.26 -24.77
N PHE A 296 -2.82 -17.68 -23.52
CA PHE A 296 -4.07 -17.46 -22.79
C PHE A 296 -4.13 -16.03 -22.25
N TYR A 297 -5.07 -15.23 -22.75
CA TYR A 297 -5.16 -13.80 -22.47
C TYR A 297 -6.55 -13.36 -22.00
N ALA A 298 -6.59 -12.12 -21.50
CA ALA A 298 -7.82 -11.38 -21.25
C ALA A 298 -7.74 -10.01 -21.96
N PRO A 299 -8.81 -9.57 -22.66
CA PRO A 299 -8.78 -8.31 -23.44
C PRO A 299 -8.45 -7.07 -22.59
N TRP A 300 -8.85 -7.07 -21.33
CA TRP A 300 -8.63 -5.98 -20.38
C TRP A 300 -7.28 -6.04 -19.66
N CYS A 301 -6.48 -7.10 -19.84
CA CYS A 301 -5.22 -7.27 -19.13
C CYS A 301 -4.09 -6.41 -19.75
N GLY A 302 -3.59 -5.43 -19.00
CA GLY A 302 -2.49 -4.56 -19.44
C GLY A 302 -1.18 -5.30 -19.75
N HIS A 303 -0.88 -6.40 -19.05
CA HIS A 303 0.29 -7.24 -19.39
C HIS A 303 0.10 -7.95 -20.73
N CYS A 304 -1.12 -8.41 -21.04
CA CYS A 304 -1.43 -9.01 -22.32
C CYS A 304 -1.33 -7.98 -23.44
N LYS A 305 -1.92 -6.79 -23.25
CA LYS A 305 -1.85 -5.69 -24.24
C LYS A 305 -0.42 -5.32 -24.61
N ARG A 306 0.53 -5.40 -23.65
CA ARG A 306 1.96 -5.15 -23.92
C ARG A 306 2.67 -6.28 -24.67
N LEU A 307 2.26 -7.54 -24.47
CA LEU A 307 2.89 -8.69 -25.12
C LEU A 307 2.37 -8.94 -26.55
N LYS A 308 1.10 -8.59 -26.82
CA LYS A 308 0.46 -8.80 -28.13
C LYS A 308 1.31 -8.37 -29.34
N PRO A 309 1.89 -7.16 -29.38
CA PRO A 309 2.67 -6.72 -30.55
C PRO A 309 3.88 -7.62 -30.83
N ASP A 310 4.62 -8.02 -29.80
CA ASP A 310 5.77 -8.94 -29.93
C ASP A 310 5.33 -10.35 -30.33
N TRP A 311 4.14 -10.79 -29.90
CA TRP A 311 3.55 -12.06 -30.27
C TRP A 311 3.15 -12.10 -31.75
N ASP A 312 2.49 -11.04 -32.24
CA ASP A 312 2.10 -10.88 -33.65
C ASP A 312 3.34 -10.86 -34.56
N LEU A 313 4.37 -10.07 -34.18
CA LEU A 313 5.63 -10.01 -34.92
C LEU A 313 6.37 -11.34 -34.94
N ALA A 314 6.32 -12.11 -33.84
CA ALA A 314 6.95 -13.43 -33.79
C ALA A 314 6.23 -14.43 -34.69
N ALA A 315 4.89 -14.40 -34.72
CA ALA A 315 4.09 -15.28 -35.57
C ALA A 315 4.32 -14.98 -37.05
N THR A 316 4.39 -13.70 -37.40
CA THR A 316 4.73 -13.23 -38.75
C THR A 316 6.09 -13.76 -39.18
N GLN A 317 7.12 -13.61 -38.33
CA GLN A 317 8.48 -14.09 -38.65
C GLN A 317 8.54 -15.61 -38.79
N LEU A 318 7.86 -16.38 -37.93
CA LEU A 318 7.84 -17.85 -38.03
C LEU A 318 7.20 -18.31 -39.34
N LYS A 319 6.14 -17.63 -39.79
CA LYS A 319 5.51 -17.88 -41.08
C LYS A 319 6.43 -17.53 -42.25
N GLU A 320 7.11 -16.38 -42.20
CA GLU A 320 8.10 -15.97 -43.22
C GLU A 320 9.30 -16.92 -43.29
N ASP A 321 9.73 -17.46 -42.15
CA ASP A 321 10.81 -18.45 -42.04
C ASP A 321 10.38 -19.86 -42.52
N GLU A 322 9.11 -20.05 -42.89
CA GLU A 322 8.48 -21.36 -43.15
C GLU A 322 8.71 -22.36 -41.99
N ALA A 323 8.72 -21.84 -40.75
CA ALA A 323 8.99 -22.62 -39.56
C ALA A 323 7.79 -23.53 -39.20
N PRO A 324 8.02 -24.76 -38.71
CA PRO A 324 6.95 -25.66 -38.30
C PRO A 324 6.28 -25.26 -36.97
N GLU A 325 6.89 -24.36 -36.19
CA GLU A 325 6.37 -23.90 -34.91
C GLU A 325 5.18 -22.94 -35.03
N MET A 326 4.10 -23.19 -34.28
CA MET A 326 2.88 -22.38 -34.33
C MET A 326 2.68 -21.53 -33.07
N LEU A 327 2.42 -20.24 -33.27
CA LEU A 327 1.97 -19.34 -32.21
C LEU A 327 0.45 -19.17 -32.26
N ALA A 328 -0.19 -19.46 -31.14
CA ALA A 328 -1.64 -19.40 -31.00
C ALA A 328 -2.05 -18.52 -29.82
N ALA A 329 -3.30 -18.08 -29.81
CA ALA A 329 -3.89 -17.26 -28.76
C ALA A 329 -5.31 -17.73 -28.42
N LEU A 330 -5.69 -17.61 -27.15
CA LEU A 330 -7.05 -17.94 -26.69
C LEU A 330 -7.52 -16.92 -25.66
N ASP A 331 -8.71 -16.34 -25.89
CA ASP A 331 -9.39 -15.51 -24.89
C ASP A 331 -9.98 -16.41 -23.80
N ALA A 332 -9.26 -16.53 -22.70
CA ALA A 332 -9.64 -17.35 -21.56
C ALA A 332 -10.77 -16.72 -20.71
N THR A 333 -11.18 -15.49 -21.02
CA THR A 333 -12.37 -14.86 -20.42
C THR A 333 -13.65 -15.27 -21.14
N LYS A 334 -13.56 -15.57 -22.45
CA LYS A 334 -14.63 -16.10 -23.29
C LYS A 334 -14.72 -17.63 -23.19
N TYR A 335 -13.58 -18.33 -23.36
CA TYR A 335 -13.50 -19.79 -23.33
C TYR A 335 -12.97 -20.31 -21.99
N LYS A 336 -13.73 -20.05 -20.93
CA LYS A 336 -13.32 -20.33 -19.54
C LYS A 336 -13.03 -21.81 -19.29
N GLU A 337 -13.80 -22.71 -19.89
CA GLU A 337 -13.63 -24.15 -19.70
C GLU A 337 -12.24 -24.65 -20.14
N ILE A 338 -11.69 -24.09 -21.22
CA ILE A 338 -10.33 -24.41 -21.65
C ILE A 338 -9.30 -23.79 -20.69
N GLY A 339 -9.52 -22.55 -20.25
CA GLY A 339 -8.68 -21.91 -19.24
C GLY A 339 -8.61 -22.74 -17.94
N ASP A 340 -9.76 -23.22 -17.47
CA ASP A 340 -9.89 -24.06 -16.27
C ASP A 340 -9.21 -25.42 -16.46
N ARG A 341 -9.36 -26.04 -17.65
CA ARG A 341 -8.68 -27.31 -18.01
C ARG A 341 -7.17 -27.22 -17.81
N PHE A 342 -6.58 -26.08 -18.13
CA PHE A 342 -5.14 -25.82 -18.01
C PHE A 342 -4.76 -25.01 -16.76
N LYS A 343 -5.68 -24.82 -15.81
CA LYS A 343 -5.45 -24.12 -14.54
C LYS A 343 -4.93 -22.69 -14.72
N VAL A 344 -5.43 -21.98 -15.74
CA VAL A 344 -5.10 -20.57 -15.98
C VAL A 344 -5.74 -19.72 -14.87
N THR A 345 -4.91 -19.26 -13.94
CA THR A 345 -5.34 -18.45 -12.77
C THR A 345 -4.94 -16.98 -12.88
N GLY A 346 -4.20 -16.61 -13.93
CA GLY A 346 -3.73 -15.26 -14.19
C GLY A 346 -3.45 -15.03 -15.66
N TYR A 347 -3.22 -13.77 -16.04
CA TYR A 347 -2.98 -13.40 -17.43
C TYR A 347 -1.76 -12.48 -17.56
N PRO A 348 -0.92 -12.64 -18.60
CA PRO A 348 -0.96 -13.75 -19.57
C PRO A 348 -0.46 -15.06 -18.94
N THR A 349 -1.03 -16.19 -19.36
CA THR A 349 -0.44 -17.52 -19.17
C THR A 349 -0.06 -18.05 -20.54
N ILE A 350 1.15 -18.58 -20.68
CA ILE A 350 1.66 -19.13 -21.94
C ILE A 350 1.98 -20.60 -21.71
N ILE A 351 1.41 -21.47 -22.52
CA ILE A 351 1.61 -22.92 -22.41
C ILE A 351 2.20 -23.45 -23.72
N TYR A 352 3.29 -24.21 -23.61
CA TYR A 352 3.90 -24.93 -24.71
C TYR A 352 3.36 -26.36 -24.78
N PHE A 353 2.90 -26.72 -25.97
CA PHE A 353 2.41 -28.03 -26.35
C PHE A 353 3.35 -28.63 -27.39
N GLU A 354 3.57 -29.93 -27.27
CA GLU A 354 4.34 -30.69 -28.24
C GLU A 354 3.70 -32.04 -28.47
N ASN A 355 3.46 -32.39 -29.74
CA ASN A 355 2.79 -33.62 -30.17
C ASN A 355 1.43 -33.83 -29.48
N GLY A 356 0.61 -32.79 -29.40
CA GLY A 356 -0.71 -32.84 -28.76
C GLY A 356 -0.70 -32.80 -27.23
N GLU A 357 0.45 -32.85 -26.58
CA GLU A 357 0.57 -32.88 -25.13
C GLU A 357 1.02 -31.55 -24.55
N GLN A 358 0.43 -31.13 -23.42
CA GLN A 358 0.96 -30.04 -22.63
C GLN A 358 2.33 -30.42 -22.05
N LYS A 359 3.39 -29.67 -22.40
CA LYS A 359 4.73 -29.89 -21.86
C LYS A 359 5.07 -28.90 -20.74
N TYR A 360 4.98 -27.59 -21.02
CA TYR A 360 5.54 -26.57 -20.13
C TYR A 360 4.60 -25.37 -19.94
N ASP A 361 4.57 -24.82 -18.73
CA ASP A 361 4.17 -23.42 -18.51
C ASP A 361 5.36 -22.53 -18.89
N ALA A 362 5.25 -21.87 -20.04
CA ALA A 362 6.29 -21.05 -20.63
C ALA A 362 6.23 -19.59 -20.16
N SER A 363 5.31 -19.23 -19.26
CA SER A 363 5.01 -17.82 -18.90
C SER A 363 6.21 -17.01 -18.39
N SER A 364 7.23 -17.70 -17.88
CA SER A 364 8.50 -17.13 -17.39
C SER A 364 9.74 -17.71 -18.07
N ALA A 365 9.59 -18.51 -19.12
CA ALA A 365 10.68 -19.26 -19.73
C ALA A 365 11.46 -18.46 -20.81
N PHE A 366 10.93 -17.30 -21.22
CA PHE A 366 11.49 -16.48 -22.30
C PHE A 366 11.40 -14.99 -22.01
N THR A 367 12.23 -14.18 -22.68
CA THR A 367 12.11 -12.72 -22.66
C THR A 367 10.89 -12.31 -23.49
N ARG A 368 10.01 -11.47 -22.93
CA ARG A 368 8.78 -10.99 -23.57
C ARG A 368 9.07 -10.00 -24.71
N SER A 369 9.73 -10.48 -25.75
CA SER A 369 10.11 -9.80 -26.98
C SER A 369 9.99 -10.78 -28.16
N LYS A 370 9.84 -10.26 -29.37
CA LYS A 370 9.80 -11.07 -30.62
C LYS A 370 10.87 -12.17 -30.65
N ASP A 371 12.13 -11.79 -30.49
CA ASP A 371 13.26 -12.73 -30.61
C ASP A 371 13.28 -13.75 -29.46
N GLY A 372 12.84 -13.37 -28.27
CA GLY A 372 12.73 -14.28 -27.13
C GLY A 372 11.66 -15.35 -27.32
N ILE A 373 10.52 -14.97 -27.91
CA ILE A 373 9.43 -15.87 -28.26
C ILE A 373 9.90 -16.90 -29.29
N ILE A 374 10.51 -16.44 -30.38
CA ILE A 374 11.02 -17.30 -31.47
C ILE A 374 12.11 -18.25 -30.96
N ALA A 375 13.07 -17.74 -30.19
CA ALA A 375 14.14 -18.56 -29.64
C ALA A 375 13.61 -19.67 -28.73
N TYR A 376 12.60 -19.37 -27.92
CA TYR A 376 12.02 -20.35 -27.00
C TYR A 376 11.19 -21.42 -27.71
N ILE A 377 10.31 -21.05 -28.65
CA ILE A 377 9.46 -22.07 -29.32
C ILE A 377 10.28 -23.03 -30.20
N LYS A 378 11.39 -22.57 -30.79
CA LYS A 378 12.29 -23.40 -31.60
C LYS A 378 13.07 -24.42 -30.74
N ASP A 379 13.49 -24.03 -29.53
CA ASP A 379 14.27 -24.87 -28.57
C ASP A 379 13.62 -24.83 -27.17
N ALA A 380 12.38 -25.32 -27.09
CA ALA A 380 11.58 -25.24 -25.88
C ALA A 380 12.17 -26.12 -24.78
N LYS A 381 12.51 -25.48 -23.67
CA LYS A 381 13.04 -26.14 -22.47
C LYS A 381 12.05 -25.99 -21.32
N PRO A 382 12.07 -26.91 -20.34
CA PRO A 382 11.32 -26.72 -19.12
C PRO A 382 11.68 -25.36 -18.54
N PRO A 383 10.70 -24.60 -17.98
CA PRO A 383 11.01 -23.36 -17.30
C PRO A 383 12.07 -23.65 -16.24
N PRO A 384 12.99 -22.71 -15.99
CA PRO A 384 13.96 -22.89 -14.91
C PRO A 384 13.18 -23.28 -13.64
N PRO A 385 13.65 -24.30 -12.90
CA PRO A 385 13.01 -24.70 -11.66
C PRO A 385 12.76 -23.45 -10.80
N PRO A 386 11.65 -23.38 -10.06
CA PRO A 386 11.45 -22.31 -9.11
C PRO A 386 12.73 -22.14 -8.30
N GLU A 387 13.32 -20.95 -8.33
CA GLU A 387 14.50 -20.66 -7.54
C GLU A 387 14.20 -21.12 -6.11
N LYS A 388 15.07 -21.96 -5.54
CA LYS A 388 14.92 -22.35 -4.14
C LYS A 388 14.79 -21.08 -3.32
N PRO A 389 13.89 -21.04 -2.32
CA PRO A 389 13.83 -19.92 -1.38
C PRO A 389 15.25 -19.60 -0.92
N TRP A 390 15.60 -18.32 -0.87
CA TRP A 390 16.98 -17.93 -0.54
C TRP A 390 17.40 -18.48 0.84
N THR A 391 16.43 -18.65 1.74
CA THR A 391 16.56 -19.32 3.04
C THR A 391 17.05 -20.77 2.98
N GLU A 392 16.91 -21.45 1.84
CA GLU A 392 17.37 -22.83 1.61
C GLU A 392 18.73 -22.89 0.88
N VAL A 393 19.29 -21.73 0.50
CA VAL A 393 20.62 -21.65 -0.10
C VAL A 393 21.63 -21.45 1.02
N GLU A 394 22.53 -22.40 1.19
CA GLU A 394 23.59 -22.33 2.20
C GLU A 394 24.48 -21.10 1.97
N SER A 395 24.56 -20.22 2.96
CA SER A 395 25.44 -19.04 2.98
C SER A 395 25.56 -18.45 4.38
N ASP A 396 26.53 -17.55 4.58
CA ASP A 396 26.75 -16.82 5.84
C ASP A 396 25.73 -15.67 6.08
N VAL A 397 24.72 -15.56 5.22
CA VAL A 397 23.63 -14.60 5.38
C VAL A 397 22.57 -15.18 6.32
N VAL A 398 22.31 -14.47 7.42
CA VAL A 398 21.29 -14.88 8.40
C VAL A 398 19.93 -14.39 7.96
N HIS A 399 19.01 -15.31 7.71
CA HIS A 399 17.63 -14.99 7.39
C HIS A 399 16.83 -14.68 8.65
N TYR A 400 16.10 -13.58 8.62
CA TYR A 400 15.23 -13.13 9.69
C TYR A 400 13.79 -13.00 9.21
N ASP A 401 12.88 -13.27 10.13
CA ASP A 401 11.44 -13.02 10.02
C ASP A 401 10.98 -12.01 11.09
N ASP A 402 9.68 -11.69 11.09
CA ASP A 402 9.09 -10.74 12.05
C ASP A 402 9.30 -11.13 13.52
N ALA A 403 9.41 -12.42 13.82
CA ALA A 403 9.60 -12.92 15.18
C ALA A 403 11.08 -12.87 15.63
N THR A 404 12.01 -13.15 14.71
CA THR A 404 13.42 -13.39 15.01
C THR A 404 14.28 -12.14 14.81
N PHE A 405 13.86 -11.22 13.93
CA PHE A 405 14.67 -10.07 13.51
C PHE A 405 15.22 -9.27 14.70
N LYS A 406 14.32 -8.74 15.55
CA LYS A 406 14.66 -7.86 16.68
C LYS A 406 15.62 -8.52 17.68
N ALA A 407 15.42 -9.81 17.95
CA ALA A 407 16.28 -10.57 18.86
C ALA A 407 17.65 -10.89 18.24
N GLY A 408 17.68 -11.19 16.94
CA GLY A 408 18.89 -11.48 16.17
C GLY A 408 19.82 -10.28 16.07
N VAL A 409 19.33 -9.16 15.52
CA VAL A 409 20.16 -7.97 15.28
C VAL A 409 20.65 -7.30 16.56
N LYS A 410 19.91 -7.44 17.67
CA LYS A 410 20.32 -6.89 18.98
C LYS A 410 21.58 -7.56 19.55
N LYS A 411 21.85 -8.81 19.18
CA LYS A 411 23.03 -9.57 19.63
C LYS A 411 24.30 -9.22 18.84
N LYS A 412 24.17 -8.45 17.76
CA LYS A 412 25.25 -8.16 16.81
C LYS A 412 25.64 -6.69 16.90
N LYS A 413 26.94 -6.40 17.07
CA LYS A 413 27.45 -5.03 17.17
C LYS A 413 27.27 -4.28 15.86
N HIS A 414 27.45 -4.98 14.74
CA HIS A 414 27.33 -4.48 13.38
C HIS A 414 26.43 -5.44 12.59
N ALA A 415 25.34 -4.94 12.04
CA ALA A 415 24.44 -5.74 11.20
C ALA A 415 24.14 -4.96 9.93
N LEU A 416 24.50 -5.51 8.77
CA LEU A 416 23.99 -5.03 7.48
C LEU A 416 22.80 -5.91 7.13
N ILE A 417 21.65 -5.31 6.84
CA ILE A 417 20.39 -6.02 6.59
C ILE A 417 19.91 -5.69 5.18
N MET A 418 19.68 -6.72 4.37
CA MET A 418 19.05 -6.63 3.06
C MET A 418 17.55 -6.93 3.18
N PHE A 419 16.72 -5.93 2.87
CA PHE A 419 15.28 -6.08 2.70
C PHE A 419 14.97 -6.34 1.24
N TYR A 420 14.35 -7.48 0.93
CA TYR A 420 14.19 -7.96 -0.44
C TYR A 420 12.80 -8.54 -0.71
N ALA A 421 12.50 -8.78 -1.98
CA ALA A 421 11.39 -9.61 -2.42
C ALA A 421 11.90 -10.67 -3.42
N PRO A 422 11.44 -11.93 -3.36
CA PRO A 422 11.95 -13.01 -4.20
C PRO A 422 11.84 -12.75 -5.71
N TRP A 423 10.78 -12.05 -6.13
CA TRP A 423 10.51 -11.70 -7.52
C TRP A 423 11.29 -10.48 -8.02
N CYS A 424 12.01 -9.77 -7.15
CA CYS A 424 12.71 -8.55 -7.54
C CYS A 424 14.03 -8.86 -8.27
N GLY A 425 14.11 -8.49 -9.55
CA GLY A 425 15.32 -8.69 -10.36
C GLY A 425 16.57 -8.02 -9.79
N HIS A 426 16.45 -6.81 -9.22
CA HIS A 426 17.58 -6.14 -8.55
C HIS A 426 18.05 -6.90 -7.29
N CYS A 427 17.13 -7.55 -6.56
CA CYS A 427 17.51 -8.41 -5.44
C CYS A 427 18.26 -9.63 -5.93
N LYS A 428 17.75 -10.29 -6.99
CA LYS A 428 18.39 -11.46 -7.59
C LYS A 428 19.83 -11.17 -8.00
N LYS A 429 20.09 -10.01 -8.60
CA LYS A 429 21.44 -9.58 -8.97
C LYS A 429 22.34 -9.30 -7.76
N ALA A 430 21.81 -8.69 -6.70
CA ALA A 430 22.59 -8.32 -5.52
C ALA A 430 22.87 -9.49 -4.55
N LYS A 431 22.02 -10.53 -4.54
CA LYS A 431 22.16 -11.70 -3.65
C LYS A 431 23.57 -12.35 -3.69
N PRO A 432 24.12 -12.75 -4.84
CA PRO A 432 25.45 -13.41 -4.87
C PRO A 432 26.56 -12.51 -4.32
N GLU A 433 26.57 -11.23 -4.72
CA GLU A 433 27.52 -10.22 -4.23
C GLU A 433 27.43 -10.03 -2.72
N TYR A 434 26.20 -10.01 -2.19
CA TYR A 434 25.94 -9.86 -0.76
C TYR A 434 26.34 -11.11 0.05
N GLN A 435 26.15 -12.31 -0.52
CA GLN A 435 26.59 -13.57 0.10
C GLN A 435 28.11 -13.67 0.14
N ASN A 436 28.79 -13.31 -0.95
CA ASN A 436 30.26 -13.30 -0.98
C ASN A 436 30.83 -12.30 0.04
N ALA A 437 30.20 -11.12 0.17
CA ALA A 437 30.58 -10.15 1.19
C ALA A 437 30.33 -10.69 2.61
N ALA A 438 29.21 -11.38 2.85
CA ALA A 438 28.90 -11.98 4.14
C ALA A 438 29.95 -13.01 4.58
N ALA A 439 30.42 -13.85 3.65
CA ALA A 439 31.42 -14.88 3.92
C ALA A 439 32.75 -14.31 4.46
N LYS A 440 33.17 -13.13 3.98
CA LYS A 440 34.38 -12.44 4.48
C LYS A 440 34.29 -12.00 5.94
N PHE A 441 33.09 -11.86 6.49
CA PHE A 441 32.87 -11.49 7.89
C PHE A 441 32.35 -12.66 8.75
N ALA A 442 32.31 -13.89 8.22
CA ALA A 442 31.70 -15.05 8.89
C ALA A 442 32.32 -15.34 10.27
N GLU A 443 33.64 -15.17 10.40
CA GLU A 443 34.37 -15.41 11.65
C GLU A 443 34.20 -14.28 12.69
N ASP A 444 33.82 -13.06 12.27
CA ASP A 444 33.57 -11.97 13.22
C ASP A 444 32.18 -12.11 13.84
N LYS A 445 32.14 -12.70 15.03
CA LYS A 445 30.92 -12.89 15.83
C LYS A 445 30.16 -11.59 16.11
N LYS A 446 30.80 -10.43 16.05
CA LYS A 446 30.18 -9.12 16.25
C LYS A 446 29.46 -8.61 15.01
N VAL A 447 29.76 -9.15 13.84
CA VAL A 447 29.19 -8.79 12.55
C VAL A 447 28.09 -9.78 12.15
N VAL A 448 27.11 -9.31 11.39
CA VAL A 448 26.16 -10.15 10.67
C VAL A 448 25.74 -9.46 9.38
N PHE A 449 25.63 -10.26 8.32
CA PHE A 449 24.86 -9.92 7.13
C PHE A 449 23.51 -10.63 7.28
N GLY A 450 22.44 -9.86 7.36
CA GLY A 450 21.08 -10.37 7.50
C GLY A 450 20.24 -10.14 6.26
N ALA A 451 19.21 -10.95 6.07
CA ALA A 451 18.22 -10.80 5.01
C ALA A 451 16.80 -10.94 5.55
N VAL A 452 15.88 -10.10 5.07
CA VAL A 452 14.45 -10.10 5.42
C VAL A 452 13.63 -10.13 4.13
N ASP A 453 12.80 -11.15 3.97
CA ASP A 453 11.84 -11.23 2.87
C ASP A 453 10.59 -10.43 3.20
N CYS A 454 10.41 -9.29 2.53
CA CYS A 454 9.29 -8.39 2.79
C CYS A 454 7.94 -8.87 2.24
N THR A 455 7.92 -9.96 1.48
CA THR A 455 6.66 -10.57 1.04
C THR A 455 5.99 -11.36 2.17
N THR A 456 6.79 -11.86 3.12
CA THR A 456 6.34 -12.66 4.26
C THR A 456 6.51 -11.94 5.60
N SER A 457 7.54 -11.08 5.73
CA SER A 457 7.90 -10.37 6.97
C SER A 457 7.54 -8.88 6.87
N LYS A 458 6.24 -8.61 6.76
CA LYS A 458 5.72 -7.27 6.44
C LYS A 458 5.96 -6.29 7.59
N ASP A 459 5.79 -6.73 8.83
CA ASP A 459 5.87 -5.84 9.99
C ASP A 459 7.30 -5.27 10.13
N THR A 460 8.32 -6.11 9.97
CA THR A 460 9.72 -5.68 10.01
C THR A 460 10.01 -4.71 8.86
N CYS A 461 9.59 -5.02 7.64
CA CYS A 461 9.87 -4.15 6.49
C CYS A 461 9.16 -2.79 6.58
N GLU A 462 7.96 -2.75 7.15
CA GLU A 462 7.25 -1.50 7.43
C GLU A 462 7.97 -0.65 8.47
N VAL A 463 8.49 -1.25 9.56
CA VAL A 463 9.25 -0.54 10.59
C VAL A 463 10.47 0.19 10.03
N TYR A 464 11.08 -0.35 8.97
CA TYR A 464 12.24 0.25 8.30
C TYR A 464 11.89 1.11 7.07
N ASP A 465 10.60 1.42 6.86
CA ASP A 465 10.10 2.23 5.74
C ASP A 465 10.66 1.76 4.37
N VAL A 466 10.60 0.43 4.14
CA VAL A 466 11.10 -0.17 2.90
C VAL A 466 10.10 0.08 1.77
N LYS A 467 10.40 1.08 0.92
CA LYS A 467 9.56 1.48 -0.23
C LYS A 467 9.95 0.84 -1.56
N GLY A 468 11.07 0.12 -1.59
CA GLY A 468 11.59 -0.51 -2.80
C GLY A 468 12.65 -1.56 -2.48
N TYR A 469 12.94 -2.41 -3.46
CA TYR A 469 13.80 -3.57 -3.26
C TYR A 469 14.98 -3.59 -4.25
N PRO A 470 16.18 -4.05 -3.82
CA PRO A 470 16.56 -4.23 -2.43
C PRO A 470 16.76 -2.88 -1.72
N THR A 471 16.43 -2.82 -0.43
CA THR A 471 16.83 -1.73 0.47
C THR A 471 17.78 -2.31 1.51
N PHE A 472 18.86 -1.58 1.82
CA PHE A 472 19.86 -2.02 2.78
C PHE A 472 19.93 -1.05 3.97
N TYR A 473 19.95 -1.60 5.18
CA TYR A 473 20.18 -0.83 6.40
C TYR A 473 21.32 -1.42 7.22
N TYR A 474 22.17 -0.53 7.69
CA TYR A 474 23.11 -0.82 8.75
C TYR A 474 22.49 -0.54 10.13
N LEU A 475 22.68 -1.48 11.06
CA LEU A 475 22.26 -1.38 12.46
C LEU A 475 23.45 -1.63 13.38
N SER A 476 23.49 -0.92 14.51
CA SER A 476 24.40 -1.23 15.61
C SER A 476 23.63 -1.69 16.84
N TYR A 477 23.82 -2.96 17.25
CA TYR A 477 23.03 -3.61 18.31
C TYR A 477 21.51 -3.47 18.10
N GLY A 478 21.07 -3.59 16.84
CA GLY A 478 19.67 -3.41 16.45
C GLY A 478 19.14 -1.98 16.58
N LYS A 479 20.02 -0.99 16.72
CA LYS A 479 19.68 0.43 16.88
C LYS A 479 20.39 1.29 15.82
N ASN A 480 20.03 2.57 15.80
CA ASN A 480 20.65 3.61 14.95
C ASN A 480 20.65 3.21 13.47
N PRO A 481 19.47 2.97 12.87
CA PRO A 481 19.39 2.59 11.48
C PRO A 481 19.99 3.65 10.57
N ALA A 482 20.94 3.23 9.73
CA ALA A 482 21.53 4.05 8.70
C ALA A 482 21.31 3.36 7.35
N LYS A 483 20.76 4.09 6.37
CA LYS A 483 20.60 3.57 5.01
C LYS A 483 21.97 3.37 4.39
N TYR A 484 22.16 2.21 3.75
CA TYR A 484 23.32 1.96 2.90
C TYR A 484 23.00 2.47 1.48
N GLN A 485 23.89 3.29 0.93
CA GLN A 485 23.68 4.00 -0.34
C GLN A 485 24.84 3.81 -1.33
N SER A 486 25.80 2.94 -1.03
CA SER A 486 26.92 2.64 -1.93
C SER A 486 26.50 1.66 -3.04
N GLY A 487 27.46 1.19 -3.85
CA GLY A 487 27.23 0.19 -4.89
C GLY A 487 26.71 -1.15 -4.34
N ARG A 488 26.43 -2.12 -5.21
CA ARG A 488 25.81 -3.40 -4.81
C ARG A 488 26.63 -4.61 -5.26
N GLU A 489 27.92 -4.39 -5.46
CA GLU A 489 28.90 -5.43 -5.74
C GLU A 489 29.62 -5.81 -4.44
N GLU A 490 30.22 -6.99 -4.40
CA GLU A 490 30.91 -7.50 -3.20
C GLU A 490 31.89 -6.49 -2.60
N PRO A 491 32.77 -5.81 -3.38
CA PRO A 491 33.71 -4.83 -2.82
C PRO A 491 33.01 -3.67 -2.11
N ASP A 492 31.85 -3.23 -2.61
CA ASP A 492 31.12 -2.10 -2.02
C ASP A 492 30.57 -2.43 -0.63
N PHE A 493 30.11 -3.67 -0.43
CA PHE A 493 29.61 -4.13 0.86
C PHE A 493 30.75 -4.35 1.84
N VAL A 494 31.85 -4.96 1.38
CA VAL A 494 33.05 -5.20 2.18
C VAL A 494 33.65 -3.89 2.65
N ASP A 495 33.79 -2.92 1.76
CA ASP A 495 34.36 -1.60 2.06
C ASP A 495 33.57 -0.88 3.13
N PHE A 496 32.24 -0.84 2.95
CA PHE A 496 31.36 -0.21 3.92
C PHE A 496 31.41 -0.90 5.29
N MET A 497 31.38 -2.23 5.32
CA MET A 497 31.40 -2.96 6.59
C MET A 497 32.76 -2.86 7.28
N SER A 498 33.86 -2.86 6.53
CA SER A 498 35.21 -2.64 7.06
C SER A 498 35.34 -1.26 7.72
N GLU A 499 34.76 -0.22 7.10
CA GLU A 499 34.71 1.14 7.67
C GLU A 499 33.92 1.16 8.98
N LYS A 500 32.80 0.44 9.07
CA LYS A 500 31.97 0.42 10.29
C LYS A 500 32.58 -0.42 11.41
N THR A 501 33.29 -1.50 11.10
CA THR A 501 33.90 -2.38 12.08
C THR A 501 35.26 -1.87 12.56
N GLY A 502 35.96 -1.09 11.71
CA GLY A 502 37.35 -0.67 11.92
C GLY A 502 38.36 -1.79 11.63
N VAL A 503 37.96 -2.83 10.89
CA VAL A 503 38.82 -3.94 10.47
C VAL A 503 39.50 -3.56 9.16
N ALA A 504 40.81 -3.77 9.05
CA ALA A 504 41.54 -3.46 7.83
C ALA A 504 41.22 -4.47 6.73
N LYS A 505 41.05 -4.01 5.47
CA LYS A 505 40.70 -4.87 4.32
C LYS A 505 41.67 -6.02 4.08
N THR A 506 42.91 -5.91 4.57
CA THR A 506 43.96 -6.94 4.46
C THR A 506 43.82 -8.08 5.47
N GLU A 507 42.89 -7.97 6.41
CA GLU A 507 42.62 -8.96 7.47
C GLU A 507 41.32 -9.75 7.23
N LEU A 508 40.65 -9.53 6.09
CA LEU A 508 39.35 -10.11 5.70
C LEU A 508 39.45 -11.12 4.55
#